data_AF-X0XSJ4-F1
#
_entry.id   AF-X0XSJ4-F1
#
_cell.length_a   1.000
_cell.length_b   1.000
_cell.length_c   1.000
_cell.angle_alpha   90.00
_cell.angle_beta   90.00
_cell.angle_gamma   90.00
#
_symmetry.space_group_name_H-M   'P 1'
#
loop_
_entity.id
_entity.type
_entity.pdbx_description
1 polymer ?
#
loop_
_entity_poly.entity_id
_entity_poly.type
_entity_poly.pdbx_seq_one_letter_code
_entity_poly.pdbx_strand_id
1 'polypeptide(L)'
;MPRIKAKQTALLPIALLAGLFGAGCAGPWTHRLTLPTGNELVREQLVFHSDFPLPSQHRLFEELIVRRRDLAERLRAPVSDEPIHVYLFEDAERFDTFVRLYHPEFPDRRA
;
A
#
# COMPACT_ATOMS: atom_id res chain seq x y z
N MET A 1 45.09 61.92 17.22
CA MET A 1 44.26 61.12 16.28
C MET A 1 44.08 59.70 16.86
N PRO A 2 42.89 59.33 17.36
CA PRO A 2 42.58 57.93 17.66
C PRO A 2 41.56 57.35 16.67
N ARG A 3 41.86 56.17 16.12
CA ARG A 3 40.95 55.36 15.31
C ARG A 3 39.98 54.61 16.24
N ILE A 4 38.67 54.86 16.12
CA ILE A 4 37.62 54.10 16.79
C ILE A 4 37.10 53.06 15.80
N LYS A 5 37.41 51.77 16.02
CA LYS A 5 36.71 50.66 15.36
C LYS A 5 35.56 50.22 16.27
N ALA A 6 34.32 50.53 15.88
CA ALA A 6 33.12 50.04 16.54
C ALA A 6 32.80 48.61 16.07
N LYS A 7 32.56 47.73 17.04
CA LYS A 7 32.51 46.27 16.93
C LYS A 7 31.21 45.80 16.27
N GLN A 8 31.32 45.08 15.17
CA GLN A 8 30.26 44.31 14.51
C GLN A 8 30.07 42.96 15.21
N THR A 9 29.29 42.87 16.28
CA THR A 9 28.92 41.55 16.86
C THR A 9 27.65 41.65 17.69
N ALA A 10 26.46 41.70 17.07
CA ALA A 10 25.20 41.59 17.83
C ALA A 10 23.97 41.21 16.98
N LEU A 11 24.10 40.34 15.97
CA LEU A 11 22.93 39.88 15.20
C LEU A 11 22.85 38.36 15.02
N LEU A 12 23.78 37.60 15.60
CA LEU A 12 23.91 36.17 15.32
C LEU A 12 23.05 35.19 16.16
N PRO A 13 22.51 35.49 17.37
CA PRO A 13 21.83 34.45 18.14
C PRO A 13 20.33 34.31 17.80
N ILE A 14 19.70 35.32 17.19
CA ILE A 14 18.25 35.32 16.94
C ILE A 14 17.87 34.49 15.71
N ALA A 15 18.77 34.39 14.71
CA ALA A 15 18.51 33.63 13.50
C ALA A 15 18.54 32.10 13.71
N LEU A 16 19.21 31.61 14.76
CA LEU A 16 19.38 30.17 14.97
C LEU A 16 18.14 29.49 15.59
N LEU A 17 17.32 30.22 16.38
CA LEU A 17 16.13 29.65 17.04
C LEU A 17 14.90 29.54 16.12
N ALA A 18 14.82 30.35 15.05
CA ALA A 18 13.70 30.31 14.11
C ALA A 18 13.79 29.11 13.13
N GLY A 19 14.96 28.51 12.97
CA GLY A 19 15.17 27.38 12.04
C GLY A 19 14.61 26.03 12.53
N LEU A 20 14.44 25.84 13.85
CA LEU A 20 14.02 24.54 14.41
C LEU A 20 12.50 24.30 14.42
N PHE A 21 11.67 25.34 14.26
CA PHE A 21 10.21 25.17 14.27
C PHE A 21 9.60 24.79 12.90
N GLY A 22 10.40 24.79 11.82
CA GLY A 22 9.93 24.47 10.47
C GLY A 22 10.06 23.00 10.05
N ALA A 23 10.75 22.16 10.83
CA ALA A 23 11.04 20.77 10.45
C ALA A 23 9.94 19.77 10.83
N GLY A 24 8.68 20.23 10.98
CA GLY A 24 7.56 19.43 11.51
C GLY A 24 6.57 18.86 10.50
N CYS A 25 6.68 19.12 9.18
CA CYS A 25 5.62 18.75 8.23
C CYS A 25 6.00 17.75 7.13
N ALA A 26 7.17 17.09 7.22
CA ALA A 26 7.49 15.98 6.35
C ALA A 26 7.37 14.67 7.14
N GLY A 27 6.12 14.22 7.34
CA GLY A 27 5.87 12.86 7.82
C GLY A 27 6.58 11.87 6.88
N PRO A 28 7.40 10.95 7.40
CA PRO A 28 8.19 10.09 6.55
C PRO A 28 7.23 9.13 5.86
N TRP A 29 7.21 9.18 4.53
CA TRP A 29 6.87 8.03 3.71
C TRP A 29 5.47 7.46 3.99
N THR A 30 4.43 8.26 3.75
CA THR A 30 3.14 7.68 3.39
C THR A 30 3.29 7.09 1.99
N HIS A 31 3.73 5.83 1.92
CA HIS A 31 3.53 5.02 0.72
C HIS A 31 2.05 5.21 0.36
N ARG A 32 1.76 5.78 -0.82
CA ARG A 32 0.35 5.94 -1.21
C ARG A 32 -0.24 4.54 -1.17
N LEU A 33 -1.17 4.32 -0.25
CA LEU A 33 -1.88 3.05 -0.12
C LEU A 33 -2.76 2.95 -1.36
N THR A 34 -2.23 2.36 -2.40
CA THR A 34 -2.96 2.06 -3.62
C THR A 34 -3.24 0.57 -3.68
N LEU A 35 -4.13 0.16 -4.58
CA LEU A 35 -4.26 -1.25 -4.90
C LEU A 35 -2.90 -1.78 -5.38
N PRO A 36 -2.49 -2.98 -4.95
CA PRO A 36 -1.31 -3.63 -5.47
C PRO A 36 -1.43 -3.82 -6.98
N THR A 37 -0.42 -3.44 -7.76
CA THR A 37 -0.41 -3.60 -9.23
C THR A 37 0.98 -3.90 -9.79
N GLY A 38 1.99 -4.14 -8.95
CA GLY A 38 3.37 -4.36 -9.40
C GLY A 38 3.62 -5.67 -10.16
N ASN A 39 2.84 -6.70 -9.88
CA ASN A 39 2.93 -8.03 -10.47
C ASN A 39 1.52 -8.58 -10.74
N GLU A 40 1.36 -9.24 -11.89
CA GLU A 40 0.12 -9.86 -12.30
C GLU A 40 0.32 -11.37 -12.56
N LEU A 41 -0.59 -12.18 -12.03
CA LEU A 41 -0.63 -13.62 -12.28
C LEU A 41 -2.04 -14.01 -12.72
N VAL A 42 -2.19 -14.49 -13.95
CA VAL A 42 -3.49 -14.88 -14.52
C VAL A 42 -3.68 -16.40 -14.45
N ARG A 43 -4.82 -16.85 -13.91
CA ARG A 43 -5.20 -18.26 -13.80
C ARG A 43 -6.68 -18.46 -14.13
N GLU A 44 -6.94 -18.90 -15.36
CA GLU A 44 -8.30 -18.97 -15.92
C GLU A 44 -9.01 -17.62 -15.75
N GLN A 45 -10.07 -17.57 -14.92
CA GLN A 45 -10.84 -16.36 -14.62
C GLN A 45 -10.19 -15.46 -13.56
N LEU A 46 -9.24 -15.98 -12.76
CA LEU A 46 -8.66 -15.26 -11.62
C LEU A 46 -7.43 -14.45 -12.07
N VAL A 47 -7.45 -13.15 -11.81
CA VAL A 47 -6.34 -12.23 -12.07
C VAL A 47 -5.80 -11.72 -10.74
N PHE A 48 -4.65 -12.24 -10.31
CA PHE A 48 -4.01 -11.87 -9.06
C PHE A 48 -3.07 -10.68 -9.26
N HIS A 49 -3.24 -9.65 -8.43
CA HIS A 49 -2.41 -8.45 -8.39
C HIS A 49 -1.66 -8.36 -7.07
N SER A 50 -0.37 -8.01 -7.11
CA SER A 50 0.49 -7.92 -5.90
C SER A 50 1.70 -7.00 -6.12
N ASP A 51 2.26 -6.45 -5.07
CA ASP A 51 3.51 -5.64 -5.14
C ASP A 51 4.75 -6.45 -4.74
N PHE A 52 4.59 -7.76 -4.57
CA PHE A 52 5.65 -8.71 -4.24
C PHE A 52 5.60 -9.87 -5.24
N PRO A 53 6.72 -10.58 -5.48
CA PRO A 53 6.74 -11.65 -6.46
C PRO A 53 5.85 -12.82 -6.02
N LEU A 54 4.88 -13.18 -6.86
CA LEU A 54 4.11 -14.40 -6.69
C LEU A 54 4.79 -15.55 -7.41
N PRO A 55 4.99 -16.71 -6.75
CA PRO A 55 5.48 -17.90 -7.43
C PRO A 55 4.51 -18.31 -8.53
N SER A 56 5.01 -18.37 -9.77
CA SER A 56 4.21 -18.75 -10.92
C SER A 56 3.61 -20.15 -10.75
N GLN A 57 4.33 -21.08 -10.14
CA GLN A 57 3.83 -22.42 -9.84
C GLN A 57 3.67 -22.55 -8.33
N HIS A 58 2.48 -22.19 -7.84
CA HIS A 58 2.13 -22.37 -6.45
C HIS A 58 0.93 -23.30 -6.32
N ARG A 59 1.08 -24.33 -5.47
CA ARG A 59 0.06 -25.36 -5.25
C ARG A 59 -1.32 -24.78 -4.92
N LEU A 60 -1.39 -23.71 -4.12
CA LEU A 60 -2.67 -23.10 -3.74
C LEU A 60 -3.46 -22.50 -4.92
N PHE A 61 -2.77 -21.93 -5.92
CA PHE A 61 -3.47 -21.39 -7.09
C PHE A 61 -4.08 -22.52 -7.92
N GLU A 62 -3.35 -23.61 -8.10
CA GLU A 62 -3.85 -24.80 -8.79
C GLU A 62 -5.02 -25.45 -8.04
N GLU A 63 -4.92 -25.57 -6.72
CA GLU A 63 -6.02 -26.09 -5.90
C GLU A 63 -7.28 -25.22 -5.98
N LEU A 64 -7.13 -23.89 -6.01
CA LEU A 64 -8.25 -22.97 -6.13
C LEU A 64 -8.97 -23.12 -7.48
N ILE A 65 -8.21 -23.27 -8.56
CA ILE A 65 -8.74 -23.54 -9.91
C ILE A 65 -9.52 -24.85 -9.94
N VAL A 66 -8.94 -25.93 -9.41
CA VAL A 66 -9.60 -27.24 -9.34
C VAL A 66 -10.89 -27.15 -8.52
N ARG A 67 -10.85 -26.49 -7.36
CA ARG A 67 -12.03 -26.29 -6.51
C ARG A 67 -13.15 -25.52 -7.19
N ARG A 68 -12.81 -24.49 -7.98
CA ARG A 68 -13.79 -23.74 -8.76
C ARG A 68 -14.50 -24.63 -9.77
N ARG A 69 -13.75 -25.47 -10.49
CA ARG A 69 -14.30 -26.43 -11.45
C ARG A 69 -15.21 -27.46 -10.76
N ASP A 70 -14.73 -28.06 -9.68
CA ASP A 70 -15.51 -29.00 -8.87
C ASP A 70 -16.84 -28.37 -8.40
N LEU A 71 -16.80 -27.10 -7.96
CA LEU A 71 -17.97 -26.37 -7.48
C LEU A 71 -18.96 -26.09 -8.62
N ALA A 72 -18.48 -25.61 -9.77
CA ALA A 72 -19.30 -25.33 -10.94
C ALA A 72 -20.03 -26.59 -11.44
N GLU A 73 -19.32 -27.72 -11.50
CA GLU A 73 -19.89 -29.01 -11.89
C GLU A 73 -20.96 -29.48 -10.89
N ARG A 74 -20.66 -29.44 -9.59
CA ARG A 74 -21.59 -29.87 -8.53
C ARG A 74 -22.86 -29.02 -8.47
N LEU A 75 -22.71 -27.71 -8.62
CA LEU A 75 -23.84 -26.78 -8.61
C LEU A 75 -24.55 -26.68 -9.96
N ARG A 76 -24.02 -27.32 -11.01
CA ARG A 76 -24.46 -27.13 -12.41
C ARG A 76 -24.55 -25.66 -12.79
N ALA A 77 -23.63 -24.86 -12.26
CA ALA A 77 -23.58 -23.43 -12.50
C ALA A 77 -22.86 -23.17 -13.83
N PRO A 78 -23.31 -22.18 -14.61
CA PRO A 78 -22.56 -21.75 -15.79
C PRO A 78 -21.20 -21.20 -15.34
N VAL A 79 -20.14 -21.57 -16.06
CA VAL A 79 -18.83 -20.97 -15.87
C VAL A 79 -18.84 -19.61 -16.57
N SER A 80 -18.56 -18.54 -15.84
CA SER A 80 -18.37 -17.21 -16.41
C SER A 80 -16.93 -17.04 -16.86
N ASP A 81 -16.74 -16.30 -17.96
CA ASP A 81 -15.44 -15.89 -18.48
C ASP A 81 -15.04 -14.47 -18.02
N GLU A 82 -15.88 -13.81 -17.21
CA GLU A 82 -15.62 -12.47 -16.70
C GLU A 82 -14.45 -12.46 -15.70
N PRO A 83 -13.36 -11.69 -15.90
CA PRO A 83 -12.22 -11.70 -14.99
C PRO A 83 -12.58 -11.34 -13.54
N ILE A 84 -12.07 -12.13 -12.59
CA ILE A 84 -12.17 -11.86 -11.15
C ILE A 84 -10.81 -11.34 -10.67
N HIS A 85 -10.78 -10.07 -10.29
CA HIS A 85 -9.58 -9.41 -9.78
C HIS A 85 -9.37 -9.72 -8.30
N VAL A 86 -8.20 -10.27 -7.96
CA VAL A 86 -7.80 -10.59 -6.59
C VAL A 86 -6.58 -9.75 -6.21
N TYR A 87 -6.70 -8.88 -5.22
CA TYR A 87 -5.62 -8.02 -4.76
C TYR A 87 -4.97 -8.60 -3.50
N LEU A 88 -3.69 -8.94 -3.59
CA LEU A 88 -2.90 -9.48 -2.49
C LEU A 88 -1.98 -8.40 -1.94
N PHE A 89 -2.25 -7.97 -0.72
CA PHE A 89 -1.40 -7.05 0.02
C PHE A 89 -0.23 -7.83 0.65
N GLU A 90 0.92 -7.16 0.79
CA GLU A 90 2.14 -7.76 1.35
C GLU A 90 1.92 -8.27 2.78
N ASP A 91 1.12 -7.53 3.55
CA ASP A 91 0.81 -7.85 4.94
C ASP A 91 -0.62 -7.41 5.30
N ALA A 92 -1.07 -7.83 6.48
CA ALA A 92 -2.40 -7.51 6.99
C ALA A 92 -2.57 -6.03 7.32
N GLU A 93 -1.51 -5.35 7.78
CA GLU A 93 -1.56 -3.94 8.18
C GLU A 93 -1.85 -3.03 6.97
N ARG A 94 -1.23 -3.30 5.82
CA ARG A 94 -1.49 -2.58 4.58
C ARG A 94 -2.90 -2.81 4.06
N PHE A 95 -3.39 -4.04 4.12
CA PHE A 95 -4.77 -4.36 3.77
C PHE A 95 -5.73 -3.60 4.67
N ASP A 96 -5.56 -3.68 6.00
CA ASP A 96 -6.45 -3.04 6.97
C ASP A 96 -6.43 -1.52 6.80
N THR A 97 -5.27 -0.92 6.59
CA THR A 97 -5.16 0.54 6.38
C THR A 97 -5.81 0.96 5.07
N PHE A 98 -5.61 0.20 3.98
CA PHE A 98 -6.26 0.45 2.71
C PHE A 98 -7.79 0.37 2.83
N VAL A 99 -8.29 -0.72 3.42
CA VAL A 99 -9.74 -0.94 3.57
C VAL A 99 -10.37 0.13 4.44
N ARG A 100 -9.77 0.48 5.59
CA ARG A 100 -10.29 1.56 6.45
C ARG A 100 -10.34 2.92 5.74
N LEU A 101 -9.40 3.18 4.84
CA LEU A 101 -9.31 4.46 4.12
C LEU A 101 -10.32 4.55 2.97
N TYR A 102 -10.47 3.48 2.19
CA TYR A 102 -11.26 3.48 0.95
C TYR A 102 -12.65 2.85 1.08
N HIS A 103 -12.85 2.01 2.10
CA HIS A 103 -14.08 1.26 2.38
C HIS A 103 -14.42 1.35 3.88
N PRO A 104 -14.74 2.54 4.41
CA PRO A 104 -14.96 2.75 5.85
C PRO A 104 -16.14 1.94 6.41
N GLU A 105 -17.09 1.54 5.58
CA GLU A 105 -18.22 0.67 5.91
C GLU A 105 -17.85 -0.82 6.00
N PHE A 106 -16.62 -1.18 5.64
CA PHE A 106 -16.17 -2.57 5.66
C PHE A 106 -16.12 -3.10 7.10
N PRO A 107 -16.73 -4.26 7.38
CA PRO A 107 -16.83 -4.77 8.74
C PRO A 107 -15.44 -5.14 9.30
N ASP A 108 -15.18 -4.76 10.56
CA ASP A 108 -13.92 -5.05 11.26
C ASP A 108 -13.67 -6.57 11.48
N ARG A 109 -14.70 -7.41 11.38
CA ARG A 109 -14.60 -8.86 11.57
C ARG A 109 -14.77 -9.60 10.25
N ARG A 110 -13.94 -10.61 10.02
CA ARG A 110 -14.18 -11.61 8.96
C ARG A 110 -15.40 -12.45 9.37
N ALA A 111 -16.39 -12.54 8.50
CA ALA A 111 -17.59 -13.37 8.69
C ALA A 111 -17.26 -14.87 8.60
#